data_AF-A0A7C5SR19-F1
#
_entry.id   AF-A0A7C5SR19-F1
#
_cell.length_a   1.000
_cell.length_b   1.000
_cell.length_c   1.000
_cell.angle_alpha   90.00
_cell.angle_beta   90.00
_cell.angle_gamma   90.00
#
_symmetry.space_group_name_H-M   'P 1'
#
loop_
_entity.id
_entity.type
_entity.pdbx_description
1 polymer ?
#
loop_
_entity_poly.entity_id
_entity_poly.type
_entity_poly.pdbx_seq_one_letter_code
_entity_poly.pdbx_strand_id
1 'polypeptide(L)'
;MMKTKPTAVLAAALLVLAACSSPPPKVVLEPAAEFGSGGVAVAPDAGPAGSGDVAYRLLQTSDRFLLVGHGCATAQALCGLSDQSSWTAAAWGFDLDGTADAMFGTGGVFRDGDAAGGGSTNVAFDAVLTDAGPVLAGGGLNASGDLDAVLWALDDAGQLDAARFGGGKALLGDLTAAGAHDFVEAVRADAGRFWLAGGIRDPAVGYYQPAVWAVAGNGSPDAGFDADGVFVDTVPTRDAWFNDVDPAGGAPVAAGSEVQGGVRPLVLRMKPEGGPDPAFGSNGRVYLPLGSASSGEALAVHVGDGYILVAGYVNDGKSHVA
;
A
#
# COMPACT_ATOMS: atom_id res chain seq x y z
N MET A 1 13.47 -24.91 -44.84
CA MET A 1 14.04 -24.14 -43.72
C MET A 1 13.00 -23.13 -43.26
N MET A 2 12.23 -23.49 -42.22
CA MET A 2 11.24 -22.60 -41.59
C MET A 2 11.99 -21.58 -40.72
N LYS A 3 11.82 -20.29 -41.01
CA LYS A 3 12.24 -19.21 -40.10
C LYS A 3 11.15 -19.04 -39.04
N THR A 4 11.42 -19.49 -37.83
CA THR A 4 10.60 -19.17 -36.65
C THR A 4 10.76 -17.68 -36.32
N LYS A 5 9.65 -16.94 -36.28
CA LYS A 5 9.62 -15.57 -35.75
C LYS A 5 9.89 -15.61 -34.23
N PRO A 6 10.61 -14.64 -33.66
CA PRO A 6 10.72 -14.52 -32.22
C PRO A 6 9.35 -14.15 -31.64
N THR A 7 8.91 -14.95 -30.68
CA THR A 7 7.74 -14.69 -29.84
C THR A 7 8.05 -13.47 -28.97
N ALA A 8 7.28 -12.39 -29.11
CA ALA A 8 7.32 -11.28 -28.16
C ALA A 8 6.74 -11.79 -26.84
N VAL A 9 7.58 -11.84 -25.80
CA VAL A 9 7.15 -12.11 -24.43
C VAL A 9 6.89 -10.75 -23.80
N LEU A 10 5.63 -10.50 -23.40
CA LEU A 10 5.27 -9.40 -22.52
C LEU A 10 5.96 -9.67 -21.17
N ALA A 11 7.07 -8.99 -20.88
CA ALA A 11 7.84 -9.20 -19.66
C ALA A 11 7.57 -8.08 -18.66
N ALA A 12 6.82 -8.38 -17.61
CA ALA A 12 6.95 -7.67 -16.34
C ALA A 12 8.28 -8.08 -15.71
N ALA A 13 9.25 -7.17 -15.68
CA ALA A 13 10.58 -7.45 -15.14
C ALA A 13 10.62 -7.18 -13.64
N LEU A 14 10.65 -8.24 -12.83
CA LEU A 14 11.13 -8.21 -11.45
C LEU A 14 12.67 -8.17 -11.49
N LEU A 15 13.28 -7.05 -11.09
CA LEU A 15 14.74 -6.92 -11.04
C LEU A 15 15.27 -7.47 -9.71
N VAL A 16 15.66 -8.74 -9.68
CA VAL A 16 16.50 -9.30 -8.60
C VAL A 16 17.95 -9.09 -8.99
N LEU A 17 18.64 -8.15 -8.33
CA LEU A 17 20.08 -7.93 -8.52
C LEU A 17 20.90 -9.01 -7.79
N ALA A 18 21.03 -10.18 -8.40
CA ALA A 18 22.07 -11.14 -8.04
C ALA A 18 23.37 -10.78 -8.78
N ALA A 19 24.48 -10.67 -8.05
CA ALA A 19 25.80 -10.35 -8.60
C ALA A 19 26.23 -11.38 -9.66
N CYS A 20 26.21 -11.01 -10.95
CA CYS A 20 26.77 -11.80 -12.05
C CYS A 20 27.98 -11.09 -12.68
N SER A 21 29.01 -11.87 -13.02
CA SER A 21 30.29 -11.44 -13.61
C SER A 21 30.24 -11.09 -15.10
N SER A 22 29.04 -10.91 -15.66
CA SER A 22 28.80 -10.41 -17.02
C SER A 22 27.77 -9.29 -16.95
N PRO A 23 27.95 -8.17 -17.67
CA PRO A 23 26.95 -7.11 -17.70
C PRO A 23 25.61 -7.74 -18.14
N PRO A 24 24.51 -7.49 -17.41
CA PRO A 24 23.22 -8.01 -17.81
C PRO A 24 22.92 -7.55 -19.24
N PRO A 25 22.25 -8.39 -20.06
CA PRO A 25 21.81 -7.94 -21.38
C PRO A 25 21.05 -6.63 -21.19
N LYS A 26 21.36 -5.62 -22.02
CA LYS A 26 20.58 -4.39 -22.05
C LYS A 26 19.13 -4.79 -22.36
N VAL A 27 18.27 -4.78 -21.35
CA VAL A 27 16.84 -4.88 -21.53
C VAL A 27 16.42 -3.55 -22.11
N VAL A 28 16.31 -3.48 -23.43
CA VAL A 28 15.64 -2.36 -24.08
C VAL A 28 14.15 -2.60 -23.84
N LEU A 29 13.53 -1.72 -23.07
CA LEU A 29 12.08 -1.66 -23.00
C LEU A 29 11.60 -1.17 -24.35
N GLU A 30 11.18 -2.09 -25.21
CA GLU A 30 10.53 -1.77 -26.48
C GLU A 30 9.07 -1.42 -26.17
N PRO A 31 8.63 -0.17 -26.32
CA PRO A 31 7.25 0.21 -26.04
C PRO A 31 6.32 -0.59 -26.96
N ALA A 32 5.32 -1.23 -26.38
CA ALA A 32 4.23 -1.82 -27.15
C ALA A 32 3.50 -0.68 -27.87
N ALA A 33 3.75 -0.49 -29.17
CA ALA A 33 3.21 0.63 -29.92
C ALA A 33 1.67 0.69 -29.92
N GLU A 34 1.02 -0.45 -29.67
CA GLU A 34 -0.43 -0.61 -29.57
C GLU A 34 -0.97 -0.28 -28.16
N PHE A 35 -0.10 -0.11 -27.16
CA PHE A 35 -0.50 0.26 -25.80
C PHE A 35 -0.55 1.79 -25.66
N GLY A 36 -1.73 2.33 -25.39
CA GLY A 36 -2.01 3.74 -25.27
C GLY A 36 -1.54 4.51 -26.51
N SER A 37 -0.84 5.62 -26.27
CA SER A 37 -0.20 6.41 -27.32
C SER A 37 1.29 6.06 -27.42
N GLY A 38 1.62 5.04 -28.21
CA GLY A 38 3.01 4.66 -28.47
C GLY A 38 3.74 4.04 -27.27
N GLY A 39 3.04 3.21 -26.50
CA GLY A 39 3.53 2.55 -25.29
C GLY A 39 3.25 3.31 -24.00
N VAL A 40 2.50 4.41 -24.05
CA VAL A 40 2.21 5.28 -22.90
C VAL A 40 0.70 5.42 -22.71
N ALA A 41 0.21 4.95 -21.57
CA ALA A 41 -1.13 5.28 -21.08
C ALA A 41 -1.10 6.60 -20.31
N VAL A 42 -2.15 7.41 -20.47
CA VAL A 42 -2.29 8.70 -19.77
C VAL A 42 -3.54 8.65 -18.92
N ALA A 43 -3.36 8.81 -17.61
CA ALA A 43 -4.47 8.88 -16.67
C ALA A 43 -5.25 10.18 -16.87
N PRO A 44 -6.59 10.15 -16.90
CA PRO A 44 -7.40 11.36 -16.81
C PRO A 44 -7.26 12.00 -15.42
N ASP A 45 -7.29 13.33 -15.36
CA ASP A 45 -7.10 14.08 -14.10
C ASP A 45 -8.11 13.62 -13.02
N ALA A 46 -7.61 13.23 -11.84
CA ALA A 46 -8.49 12.94 -10.70
C ALA A 46 -9.01 14.22 -10.03
N GLY A 47 -8.33 15.35 -10.19
CA GLY A 47 -8.79 16.67 -9.76
C GLY A 47 -9.37 17.54 -10.88
N PRO A 48 -9.48 18.87 -10.66
CA PRO A 48 -9.77 19.83 -11.72
C PRO A 48 -8.74 19.77 -12.84
N ALA A 49 -9.15 20.07 -14.08
CA ALA A 49 -8.26 20.02 -15.24
C ALA A 49 -6.90 20.74 -14.99
N GLY A 50 -5.80 20.00 -15.17
CA GLY A 50 -4.44 20.48 -14.93
C GLY A 50 -3.98 20.44 -13.47
N SER A 51 -4.69 19.75 -12.57
CA SER A 51 -4.17 19.36 -11.25
C SER A 51 -3.11 18.25 -11.38
N GLY A 52 -2.19 18.16 -10.43
CA GLY A 52 -1.34 16.99 -10.30
C GLY A 52 -2.12 15.77 -9.82
N ASP A 53 -1.60 14.59 -10.17
CA ASP A 53 -2.05 13.29 -9.66
C ASP A 53 -0.81 12.45 -9.30
N VAL A 54 -0.93 11.61 -8.28
CA VAL A 54 0.12 10.69 -7.83
C VAL A 54 -0.47 9.29 -7.77
N ALA A 55 0.28 8.31 -8.29
CA ALA A 55 -0.06 6.90 -8.20
C ALA A 55 1.02 6.15 -7.40
N TYR A 56 0.58 5.26 -6.53
CA TYR A 56 1.44 4.45 -5.67
C TYR A 56 1.42 2.97 -6.05
N ARG A 57 0.28 2.49 -6.54
CA ARG A 57 0.06 1.08 -6.83
C ARG A 57 -0.48 0.87 -8.23
N LEU A 58 0.12 -0.09 -8.93
CA LEU A 58 -0.37 -0.65 -10.19
C LEU A 58 -0.77 -2.10 -9.97
N LEU A 59 -1.98 -2.44 -10.38
CA LEU A 59 -2.51 -3.80 -10.40
C LEU A 59 -2.92 -4.15 -11.83
N GLN A 60 -2.83 -5.43 -12.16
CA GLN A 60 -3.25 -5.96 -13.45
C GLN A 60 -4.12 -7.20 -13.22
N THR A 61 -5.27 -7.24 -13.85
CA THR A 61 -6.11 -8.43 -13.99
C THR A 61 -5.95 -9.01 -15.41
N SER A 62 -6.70 -10.06 -15.73
CA SER A 62 -6.77 -10.59 -17.09
C SER A 62 -7.44 -9.67 -18.11
N ASP A 63 -8.05 -8.56 -17.69
CA ASP A 63 -8.92 -7.71 -18.51
C ASP A 63 -8.71 -6.20 -18.31
N ARG A 64 -7.97 -5.76 -17.28
CA ARG A 64 -7.68 -4.34 -17.03
C ARG A 64 -6.39 -4.09 -16.27
N PHE A 65 -5.96 -2.84 -16.30
CA PHE A 65 -5.03 -2.28 -15.33
C PHE A 65 -5.79 -1.35 -14.37
N LEU A 66 -5.33 -1.31 -13.12
CA LEU A 66 -5.82 -0.40 -12.09
C LEU A 66 -4.63 0.36 -11.50
N LEU A 67 -4.65 1.68 -11.58
CA LEU A 67 -3.75 2.55 -10.82
C LEU A 67 -4.48 3.09 -9.59
N VAL A 68 -3.77 3.24 -8.48
CA VAL A 68 -4.34 3.73 -7.22
C VAL A 68 -3.43 4.80 -6.63
N GLY A 69 -4.04 5.84 -6.08
CA GLY A 69 -3.32 6.97 -5.52
C GLY A 69 -4.24 8.12 -5.08
N HIS A 70 -3.86 9.34 -5.43
CA HIS A 70 -4.65 10.53 -5.14
C HIS A 70 -4.48 11.61 -6.21
N GLY A 71 -5.48 12.50 -6.27
CA GLY A 71 -5.41 13.74 -7.04
C GLY A 71 -5.45 14.98 -6.14
N CYS A 72 -4.97 16.11 -6.65
CA CYS A 72 -5.10 17.40 -5.97
C CYS A 72 -6.46 18.05 -6.24
N ALA A 73 -7.09 18.65 -5.23
CA ALA A 73 -8.33 19.40 -5.42
C ALA A 73 -8.13 20.82 -6.02
N THR A 74 -6.88 21.27 -6.20
CA THR A 74 -6.55 22.59 -6.76
C THR A 74 -5.87 22.48 -8.13
N ALA A 75 -6.34 23.28 -9.09
CA ALA A 75 -5.74 23.36 -10.41
C ALA A 75 -4.30 23.91 -10.33
N GLN A 76 -3.37 23.33 -11.10
CA GLN A 76 -1.96 23.74 -11.20
C GLN A 76 -1.09 23.49 -9.95
N ALA A 77 -1.60 22.82 -8.91
CA ALA A 77 -0.76 22.33 -7.81
C ALA A 77 -0.01 21.05 -8.22
N LEU A 78 1.30 21.02 -7.99
CA LEU A 78 2.08 19.79 -8.06
C LEU A 78 1.88 19.05 -6.75
N CYS A 79 1.13 17.95 -6.77
CA CYS A 79 0.94 17.10 -5.59
C CYS A 79 2.29 16.47 -5.21
N GLY A 80 2.95 17.07 -4.23
CA GLY A 80 4.03 16.44 -3.48
C GLY A 80 3.60 16.34 -2.02
N LEU A 81 4.26 15.46 -1.26
CA LEU A 81 4.00 15.23 0.18
C LEU A 81 4.00 16.52 1.05
N SER A 82 4.50 17.64 0.52
CA SER A 82 4.58 18.95 1.18
C SER A 82 3.33 19.84 1.02
N ASP A 83 2.43 19.55 0.08
CA ASP A 83 1.16 20.28 -0.08
C ASP A 83 0.01 19.37 0.30
N GLN A 84 -0.15 19.12 1.60
CA GLN A 84 -1.23 18.30 2.17
C GLN A 84 -2.58 19.03 2.18
N SER A 85 -2.81 20.00 1.29
CA SER A 85 -4.09 20.70 1.23
C SER A 85 -5.00 20.06 0.16
N SER A 86 -6.02 19.33 0.64
CA SER A 86 -7.16 18.83 -0.15
C SER A 86 -6.80 17.77 -1.20
N TRP A 87 -6.41 16.58 -0.76
CA TRP A 87 -6.26 15.41 -1.64
C TRP A 87 -7.56 14.61 -1.75
N THR A 88 -7.81 14.08 -2.93
CA THR A 88 -8.93 13.16 -3.20
C THR A 88 -8.36 11.77 -3.47
N ALA A 89 -8.78 10.76 -2.70
CA ALA A 89 -8.38 9.38 -2.96
C ALA A 89 -8.90 8.98 -4.33
N ALA A 90 -8.06 8.33 -5.14
CA ALA A 90 -8.37 8.05 -6.53
C ALA A 90 -7.92 6.65 -6.96
N ALA A 91 -8.68 6.09 -7.90
CA ALA A 91 -8.26 4.93 -8.67
C ALA A 91 -8.64 5.09 -10.15
N TRP A 92 -7.76 4.68 -11.05
CA TRP A 92 -7.93 4.82 -12.50
C TRP A 92 -8.01 3.46 -13.15
N GLY A 93 -9.08 3.21 -13.89
CA GLY A 93 -9.26 1.99 -14.68
C GLY A 93 -8.73 2.19 -16.10
N PHE A 94 -7.98 1.21 -16.59
CA PHE A 94 -7.53 1.17 -17.98
C PHE A 94 -7.83 -0.19 -18.60
N ASP A 95 -8.20 -0.17 -19.88
CA ASP A 95 -8.25 -1.36 -20.71
C ASP A 95 -6.84 -1.93 -20.92
N LEU A 96 -6.75 -3.20 -21.33
CA LEU A 96 -5.45 -3.84 -21.57
C LEU A 96 -4.64 -3.19 -22.71
N ASP A 97 -5.29 -2.42 -23.57
CA ASP A 97 -4.64 -1.61 -24.60
C ASP A 97 -4.13 -0.27 -24.06
N GLY A 98 -4.24 0.01 -22.75
CA GLY A 98 -3.73 1.24 -22.13
C GLY A 98 -4.61 2.47 -22.34
N THR A 99 -5.78 2.33 -22.95
CA THR A 99 -6.79 3.40 -22.96
C THR A 99 -7.54 3.44 -21.63
N ALA A 100 -7.99 4.62 -21.21
CA ALA A 100 -8.76 4.76 -19.98
C ALA A 100 -10.14 4.12 -20.14
N ASP A 101 -10.54 3.26 -19.20
CA ASP A 101 -11.86 2.62 -19.19
C ASP A 101 -12.90 3.67 -18.83
N ALA A 102 -13.56 4.26 -19.82
CA ALA A 102 -14.53 5.34 -19.59
C ALA A 102 -15.73 4.93 -18.71
N MET A 103 -15.96 3.63 -18.53
CA MET A 103 -17.03 3.09 -17.68
C MET A 103 -16.59 2.89 -16.22
N PHE A 104 -15.29 2.97 -15.93
CA PHE A 104 -14.77 2.95 -14.57
C PHE A 104 -14.99 4.28 -13.87
N GLY A 105 -15.66 4.26 -12.72
CA GLY A 105 -15.97 5.46 -11.95
C GLY A 105 -16.72 6.50 -12.80
N THR A 106 -16.25 7.74 -12.77
CA THR A 106 -16.70 8.80 -13.69
C THR A 106 -15.54 9.21 -14.59
N GLY A 107 -15.65 8.88 -15.88
CA GLY A 107 -14.64 9.22 -16.90
C GLY A 107 -13.33 8.46 -16.73
N GLY A 108 -13.38 7.23 -16.23
CA GLY A 108 -12.20 6.38 -15.99
C GLY A 108 -11.60 6.46 -14.59
N VAL A 109 -12.24 7.18 -13.67
CA VAL A 109 -11.67 7.46 -12.34
C VAL A 109 -12.71 7.33 -11.24
N PHE A 110 -12.40 6.52 -10.24
CA PHE A 110 -13.01 6.55 -8.92
C PHE A 110 -12.40 7.71 -8.12
N ARG A 111 -13.24 8.44 -7.37
CA ARG A 111 -12.83 9.58 -6.53
C ARG A 111 -13.56 9.56 -5.21
N ASP A 112 -12.85 9.81 -4.12
CA ASP A 112 -13.44 10.07 -2.82
C ASP A 112 -12.73 11.19 -2.07
N GLY A 113 -13.45 12.29 -1.87
CA GLY A 113 -12.99 13.49 -1.17
C GLY A 113 -13.43 13.57 0.29
N ASP A 114 -14.12 12.55 0.79
CA ASP A 114 -14.63 12.51 2.16
C ASP A 114 -14.52 11.11 2.75
N ALA A 115 -13.28 10.63 2.85
CA ALA A 115 -12.98 9.28 3.31
C ALA A 115 -13.43 9.07 4.76
N ALA A 116 -13.10 10.02 5.64
CA ALA A 116 -13.32 9.97 7.09
C ALA A 116 -14.24 11.08 7.62
N GLY A 117 -14.95 11.81 6.75
CA GLY A 117 -15.92 12.83 7.17
C GLY A 117 -15.34 14.24 7.40
N GLY A 118 -14.05 14.46 7.12
CA GLY A 118 -13.39 15.77 7.25
C GLY A 118 -13.36 16.59 5.96
N GLY A 119 -13.79 16.03 4.82
CA GLY A 119 -13.84 16.74 3.53
C GLY A 119 -12.52 17.35 3.06
N SER A 120 -11.37 16.83 3.52
CA SER A 120 -10.05 17.39 3.23
C SER A 120 -9.08 16.35 2.65
N THR A 121 -7.96 16.03 3.30
CA THR A 121 -6.93 15.17 2.74
C THR A 121 -7.35 13.71 2.76
N ASN A 122 -7.42 13.07 1.60
CA ASN A 122 -7.73 11.66 1.41
C ASN A 122 -6.75 11.03 0.42
N VAL A 123 -6.25 9.85 0.73
CA VAL A 123 -5.25 9.15 -0.08
C VAL A 123 -5.46 7.64 -0.02
N ALA A 124 -5.32 6.97 -1.16
CA ALA A 124 -5.23 5.52 -1.23
C ALA A 124 -3.77 5.15 -1.58
N PHE A 125 -3.06 4.51 -0.66
CA PHE A 125 -1.64 4.14 -0.82
C PHE A 125 -1.46 2.80 -1.52
N ASP A 126 -2.38 1.86 -1.28
CA ASP A 126 -2.25 0.51 -1.81
C ASP A 126 -3.62 -0.09 -2.14
N ALA A 127 -3.59 -1.19 -2.87
CA ALA A 127 -4.78 -1.93 -3.22
C ALA A 127 -4.48 -3.41 -3.47
N VAL A 128 -5.54 -4.20 -3.30
CA VAL A 128 -5.56 -5.63 -3.59
C VAL A 128 -6.77 -5.99 -4.45
N LEU A 129 -6.58 -6.95 -5.35
CA LEU A 129 -7.66 -7.54 -6.13
C LEU A 129 -8.22 -8.76 -5.39
N THR A 130 -9.54 -8.89 -5.43
CA THR A 130 -10.24 -10.09 -4.94
C THR A 130 -11.28 -10.51 -5.97
N ASP A 131 -11.84 -11.71 -5.82
CA ASP A 131 -12.93 -12.19 -6.70
C ASP A 131 -14.19 -11.31 -6.65
N ALA A 132 -14.35 -10.51 -5.59
CA ALA A 132 -15.47 -9.58 -5.40
C ALA A 132 -15.13 -8.14 -5.81
N GLY A 133 -14.03 -7.92 -6.53
CA GLY A 133 -13.56 -6.59 -6.95
C GLY A 133 -12.41 -6.04 -6.11
N PRO A 134 -11.86 -4.88 -6.50
CA PRO A 134 -10.72 -4.26 -5.81
C PRO A 134 -11.08 -3.73 -4.42
N VAL A 135 -10.09 -3.80 -3.53
CA VAL A 135 -10.12 -3.10 -2.24
C VAL A 135 -8.91 -2.20 -2.14
N LEU A 136 -9.15 -0.92 -1.90
CA LEU A 136 -8.11 0.10 -1.71
C LEU A 136 -7.90 0.35 -0.23
N ALA A 137 -6.69 0.74 0.16
CA ALA A 137 -6.34 1.10 1.51
C ALA A 137 -5.54 2.41 1.55
N GLY A 138 -5.79 3.20 2.59
CA GLY A 138 -5.07 4.44 2.84
C GLY A 138 -5.72 5.18 4.00
N GLY A 139 -5.80 6.50 3.93
CA GLY A 139 -6.38 7.28 5.02
C GLY A 139 -7.03 8.58 4.58
N GLY A 140 -7.78 9.18 5.49
CA GLY A 140 -8.28 10.52 5.31
C GLY A 140 -8.49 11.26 6.62
N LEU A 141 -8.49 12.59 6.55
CA LEU A 141 -8.75 13.42 7.71
C LEU A 141 -10.24 13.40 8.06
N ASN A 142 -10.54 13.21 9.35
CA ASN A 142 -11.89 13.35 9.87
C ASN A 142 -12.22 14.81 10.21
N ALA A 143 -13.45 15.05 10.68
CA ALA A 143 -13.94 16.40 10.98
C ALA A 143 -13.16 17.11 12.10
N SER A 144 -12.43 16.37 12.93
CA SER A 144 -11.59 16.89 14.00
C SER A 144 -10.15 17.16 13.55
N GLY A 145 -9.78 16.71 12.34
CA GLY A 145 -8.44 16.84 11.78
C GLY A 145 -7.50 15.69 12.13
N ASP A 146 -8.03 14.60 12.68
CA ASP A 146 -7.28 13.37 12.94
C ASP A 146 -7.28 12.51 11.67
N LEU A 147 -6.18 11.77 11.46
CA LEU A 147 -6.05 10.91 10.29
C LEU A 147 -6.66 9.56 10.64
N ASP A 148 -7.62 9.09 9.84
CA ASP A 148 -8.23 7.78 10.03
C ASP A 148 -7.85 6.86 8.87
N ALA A 149 -7.52 5.62 9.21
CA ALA A 149 -7.33 4.57 8.23
C ALA A 149 -8.66 4.19 7.59
N VAL A 150 -8.68 4.03 6.27
CA VAL A 150 -9.89 3.74 5.49
C VAL A 150 -9.60 2.63 4.47
N LEU A 151 -10.56 1.70 4.36
CA LEU A 151 -10.67 0.81 3.20
C LEU A 151 -11.83 1.23 2.32
N TRP A 152 -11.63 1.14 1.00
CA TRP A 152 -12.69 1.29 0.01
C TRP A 152 -12.89 -0.02 -0.73
N ALA A 153 -14.11 -0.53 -0.74
CA ALA A 153 -14.51 -1.61 -1.62
C ALA A 153 -15.05 -1.00 -2.91
N LEU A 154 -14.48 -1.38 -4.04
CA LEU A 154 -14.99 -1.00 -5.35
C LEU A 154 -15.62 -2.22 -6.05
N ASP A 155 -16.67 -1.97 -6.82
CA ASP A 155 -17.18 -2.92 -7.80
C ASP A 155 -16.35 -2.87 -9.11
N ASP A 156 -16.66 -3.75 -10.05
CA ASP A 156 -15.98 -3.81 -11.35
C ASP A 156 -16.17 -2.54 -12.18
N ALA A 157 -17.20 -1.74 -11.91
CA ALA A 157 -17.44 -0.45 -12.54
C ALA A 157 -16.72 0.70 -11.82
N GLY A 158 -15.88 0.42 -10.81
CA GLY A 158 -15.16 1.45 -10.06
C GLY A 158 -16.05 2.32 -9.19
N GLN A 159 -17.23 1.83 -8.81
CA GLN A 159 -18.12 2.47 -7.85
C GLN A 159 -17.94 1.85 -6.46
N LEU A 160 -18.31 2.58 -5.42
CA LEU A 160 -18.30 2.04 -4.06
C LEU A 160 -19.28 0.88 -3.91
N ASP A 161 -18.77 -0.29 -3.51
CA ASP A 161 -19.59 -1.48 -3.25
C ASP A 161 -20.18 -1.41 -1.83
N ALA A 162 -21.33 -0.75 -1.75
CA ALA A 162 -22.09 -0.56 -0.50
C ALA A 162 -22.65 -1.86 0.10
N ALA A 163 -22.72 -2.95 -0.67
CA ALA A 163 -23.16 -4.23 -0.16
C ALA A 163 -22.02 -4.98 0.54
N ARG A 164 -20.79 -4.79 0.06
CA ARG A 164 -19.59 -5.41 0.61
C ARG A 164 -19.14 -4.75 1.90
N PHE A 165 -18.91 -3.44 1.88
CA PHE A 165 -18.66 -2.63 3.06
C PHE A 165 -19.87 -1.72 3.28
N GLY A 166 -20.29 -1.45 4.52
CA GLY A 166 -21.46 -0.60 4.78
C GLY A 166 -21.26 0.83 4.23
N GLY A 167 -21.81 1.13 3.05
CA GLY A 167 -21.56 2.38 2.33
C GLY A 167 -20.31 2.38 1.43
N GLY A 168 -19.69 1.21 1.23
CA GLY A 168 -18.53 0.97 0.38
C GLY A 168 -17.20 1.30 1.04
N LYS A 169 -17.22 1.70 2.31
CA LYS A 169 -16.03 2.05 3.09
C LYS A 169 -16.03 1.31 4.43
N ALA A 170 -14.84 1.01 4.92
CA ALA A 170 -14.61 0.63 6.30
C ALA A 170 -13.71 1.68 6.96
N LEU A 171 -14.21 2.33 8.01
CA LEU A 171 -13.44 3.25 8.84
C LEU A 171 -12.75 2.45 9.94
N LEU A 172 -11.43 2.59 10.03
CA LEU A 172 -10.55 1.86 10.94
C LEU A 172 -9.75 2.84 11.82
N GLY A 173 -10.32 4.01 12.10
CA GLY A 173 -9.74 5.07 12.93
C GLY A 173 -10.19 5.02 14.39
N ASP A 174 -9.51 5.81 15.23
CA ASP A 174 -9.76 5.99 16.65
C ASP A 174 -9.74 4.69 17.47
N LEU A 175 -8.97 3.70 17.05
CA LEU A 175 -9.02 2.36 17.63
C LEU A 175 -8.39 2.29 19.03
N THR A 176 -7.30 3.04 19.28
CA THR A 176 -6.66 3.05 20.61
C THR A 176 -7.26 4.10 21.53
N ALA A 177 -7.61 5.26 20.99
CA ALA A 177 -8.24 6.37 21.69
C ALA A 177 -8.88 7.34 20.69
N ALA A 178 -9.83 8.14 21.17
CA ALA A 178 -10.36 9.26 20.38
C ALA A 178 -9.25 10.29 20.10
N GLY A 179 -9.15 10.72 18.84
CA GLY A 179 -8.12 11.62 18.34
C GLY A 179 -6.80 10.92 18.00
N ALA A 180 -6.80 9.59 17.86
CA ALA A 180 -5.63 8.88 17.37
C ALA A 180 -5.43 9.19 15.89
N HIS A 181 -4.18 9.30 15.47
CA HIS A 181 -3.86 9.36 14.04
C HIS A 181 -3.47 7.97 13.55
N ASP A 182 -4.32 7.38 12.72
CA ASP A 182 -4.21 6.04 12.16
C ASP A 182 -3.98 6.14 10.65
N PHE A 183 -2.93 5.50 10.16
CA PHE A 183 -2.68 5.39 8.73
C PHE A 183 -2.29 3.98 8.35
N VAL A 184 -2.60 3.61 7.11
CA VAL A 184 -2.22 2.33 6.51
C VAL A 184 -1.48 2.58 5.21
N GLU A 185 -0.38 1.85 5.04
CA GLU A 185 0.52 1.91 3.88
C GLU A 185 0.26 0.75 2.92
N ALA A 186 -0.20 -0.39 3.45
CA ALA A 186 -0.37 -1.61 2.67
C ALA A 186 -1.65 -2.36 2.99
N VAL A 187 -2.15 -3.09 1.99
CA VAL A 187 -3.24 -4.06 2.12
C VAL A 187 -2.95 -5.35 1.38
N ARG A 188 -3.17 -6.49 2.04
CA ARG A 188 -3.16 -7.81 1.42
C ARG A 188 -4.45 -8.55 1.73
N ALA A 189 -4.90 -9.41 0.80
CA ALA A 189 -6.05 -10.28 1.01
C ALA A 189 -5.56 -11.73 1.19
N ASP A 190 -6.09 -12.42 2.19
CA ASP A 190 -5.84 -13.85 2.39
C ASP A 190 -7.03 -14.50 3.09
N ALA A 191 -7.44 -15.67 2.61
CA ALA A 191 -8.52 -16.48 3.18
C ALA A 191 -9.81 -15.69 3.52
N GLY A 192 -10.19 -14.74 2.66
CA GLY A 192 -11.41 -13.91 2.84
C GLY A 192 -11.28 -12.79 3.87
N ARG A 193 -10.06 -12.48 4.32
CA ARG A 193 -9.71 -11.36 5.20
C ARG A 193 -8.77 -10.39 4.49
N PHE A 194 -8.70 -9.18 5.02
CA PHE A 194 -7.69 -8.19 4.66
C PHE A 194 -6.73 -7.98 5.83
N TRP A 195 -5.47 -7.85 5.50
CA TRP A 195 -4.38 -7.55 6.42
C TRP A 195 -3.81 -6.19 6.04
N LEU A 196 -3.74 -5.28 7.00
CA LEU A 196 -3.23 -3.92 6.80
C LEU A 196 -1.98 -3.71 7.63
N ALA A 197 -1.03 -2.93 7.11
CA ALA A 197 0.15 -2.48 7.84
C ALA A 197 0.22 -0.95 7.79
N GLY A 198 0.68 -0.36 8.90
CA GLY A 198 0.79 1.08 9.03
C GLY A 198 1.23 1.51 10.42
N GLY A 199 0.71 2.65 10.87
CA GLY A 199 1.03 3.21 12.18
C GLY A 199 -0.17 3.88 12.84
N ILE A 200 -0.14 3.86 14.17
CA ILE A 200 -1.11 4.51 15.05
C ILE A 200 -0.37 5.46 15.97
N ARG A 201 -0.82 6.71 16.08
CA ARG A 201 -0.33 7.67 17.06
C ARG A 201 -1.44 8.02 18.03
N ASP A 202 -1.44 7.30 19.15
CA ASP A 202 -2.27 7.61 20.29
C ASP A 202 -1.83 8.95 20.93
N PRO A 203 -2.74 9.88 21.21
CA PRO A 203 -2.42 11.16 21.85
C PRO A 203 -1.70 11.03 23.20
N ALA A 204 -2.00 9.97 23.97
CA ALA A 204 -1.38 9.72 25.27
C ALA A 204 0.05 9.20 25.14
N VAL A 205 0.39 8.55 24.02
CA VAL A 205 1.74 8.01 23.74
C VAL A 205 2.60 9.07 23.06
N GLY A 206 2.06 9.80 22.08
CA GLY A 206 2.66 10.97 21.47
C GLY A 206 3.63 10.71 20.30
N TYR A 207 3.86 9.45 19.94
CA TYR A 207 4.64 9.00 18.78
C TYR A 207 3.92 7.87 18.04
N TYR A 208 4.28 7.63 16.78
CA TYR A 208 3.70 6.55 15.99
C TYR A 208 4.19 5.18 16.47
N GLN A 209 3.24 4.26 16.61
CA GLN A 209 3.45 2.86 16.93
C GLN A 209 3.10 2.01 15.72
N PRO A 210 3.89 0.98 15.39
CA PRO A 210 3.62 0.16 14.23
C PRO A 210 2.44 -0.77 14.52
N ALA A 211 1.52 -0.85 13.58
CA ALA A 211 0.26 -1.54 13.77
C ALA A 211 -0.09 -2.44 12.58
N VAL A 212 -0.79 -3.54 12.89
CA VAL A 212 -1.36 -4.46 11.91
C VAL A 212 -2.82 -4.66 12.21
N TRP A 213 -3.66 -4.50 11.20
CA TRP A 213 -5.10 -4.75 11.29
C TRP A 213 -5.44 -6.06 10.57
N ALA A 214 -6.33 -6.83 11.16
CA ALA A 214 -7.07 -7.89 10.50
C ALA A 214 -8.52 -7.43 10.32
N VAL A 215 -8.99 -7.45 9.08
CA VAL A 215 -10.33 -6.98 8.71
C VAL A 215 -11.05 -8.11 7.99
N ALA A 216 -12.28 -8.41 8.39
CA ALA A 216 -13.10 -9.42 7.74
C ALA A 216 -13.49 -8.98 6.31
N GLY A 217 -13.92 -9.93 5.47
CA GLY A 217 -14.29 -9.67 4.08
C GLY A 217 -15.43 -8.65 3.86
N ASN A 218 -16.18 -8.34 4.92
CA ASN A 218 -17.24 -7.32 4.96
C ASN A 218 -16.76 -5.95 5.50
N GLY A 219 -15.46 -5.78 5.72
CA GLY A 219 -14.86 -4.53 6.20
C GLY A 219 -14.92 -4.31 7.71
N SER A 220 -15.54 -5.20 8.48
CA SER A 220 -15.51 -5.10 9.96
C SER A 220 -14.19 -5.63 10.54
N PRO A 221 -13.70 -5.10 11.68
CA PRO A 221 -12.53 -5.66 12.35
C PRO A 221 -12.69 -7.15 12.69
N ASP A 222 -11.66 -7.95 12.43
CA ASP A 222 -11.66 -9.39 12.74
C ASP A 222 -11.26 -9.62 14.20
N ALA A 223 -12.25 -9.76 15.08
CA ALA A 223 -12.06 -10.02 16.50
C ALA A 223 -11.31 -11.34 16.82
N GLY A 224 -11.05 -12.20 15.83
CA GLY A 224 -10.17 -13.36 15.99
C GLY A 224 -8.69 -13.00 16.14
N PHE A 225 -8.31 -11.75 15.82
CA PHE A 225 -6.95 -11.23 15.91
C PHE A 225 -6.89 -10.11 16.95
N ASP A 226 -6.06 -10.28 17.98
CA ASP A 226 -5.88 -9.33 19.11
C ASP A 226 -7.17 -8.85 19.81
N ALA A 227 -8.25 -9.64 19.70
CA ALA A 227 -9.60 -9.41 20.24
C ALA A 227 -10.39 -8.24 19.64
N ASP A 228 -9.74 -7.22 19.12
CA ASP A 228 -10.35 -6.04 18.47
C ASP A 228 -10.02 -5.91 16.97
N GLY A 229 -9.24 -6.85 16.42
CA GLY A 229 -8.81 -6.85 15.03
C GLY A 229 -7.60 -5.97 14.76
N VAL A 230 -6.93 -5.40 15.77
CA VAL A 230 -5.74 -4.58 15.59
C VAL A 230 -4.67 -4.89 16.61
N PHE A 231 -3.49 -5.26 16.14
CA PHE A 231 -2.31 -5.37 16.98
C PHE A 231 -1.50 -4.08 16.89
N VAL A 232 -1.27 -3.44 18.03
CA VAL A 232 -0.40 -2.26 18.15
C VAL A 232 0.86 -2.63 18.91
N ASP A 233 2.01 -2.51 18.24
CA ASP A 233 3.27 -2.83 18.88
C ASP A 233 3.69 -1.73 19.87
N THR A 234 4.00 -2.13 21.10
CA THR A 234 4.63 -1.25 22.07
C THR A 234 6.15 -1.26 21.86
N VAL A 235 6.65 -0.33 21.04
CA VAL A 235 8.09 -0.06 20.92
C VAL A 235 8.52 1.00 21.95
N PRO A 236 9.68 0.85 22.62
CA PRO A 236 9.86 1.51 23.92
C PRO A 236 9.98 3.04 23.92
N THR A 237 10.20 3.76 22.80
CA THR A 237 10.45 5.22 22.90
C THR A 237 10.27 6.11 21.67
N ARG A 238 9.93 5.66 20.45
CA ARG A 238 10.00 6.51 19.25
C ARG A 238 9.06 6.08 18.12
N ASP A 239 8.93 6.95 17.11
CA ASP A 239 8.16 6.69 15.90
C ASP A 239 8.61 5.40 15.21
N ALA A 240 7.64 4.54 14.96
CA ALA A 240 7.78 3.34 14.16
C ALA A 240 6.47 3.04 13.44
N TRP A 241 6.56 2.40 12.28
CA TRP A 241 5.42 2.01 11.46
C TRP A 241 5.78 0.80 10.60
N PHE A 242 4.77 0.08 10.13
CA PHE A 242 4.92 -0.96 9.12
C PHE A 242 4.59 -0.41 7.73
N ASN A 243 5.44 -0.69 6.76
CA ASN A 243 5.26 -0.30 5.36
C ASN A 243 4.55 -1.41 4.57
N ASP A 244 4.70 -2.67 4.98
CA ASP A 244 4.11 -3.82 4.30
C ASP A 244 3.81 -4.97 5.26
N VAL A 245 2.91 -5.85 4.85
CA VAL A 245 2.55 -7.08 5.56
C VAL A 245 2.36 -8.22 4.56
N ASP A 246 2.84 -9.41 4.91
CA ASP A 246 2.47 -10.66 4.25
C ASP A 246 1.57 -11.45 5.20
N PRO A 247 0.33 -11.83 4.80
CA PRO A 247 -0.58 -12.61 5.62
C PRO A 247 -0.02 -13.95 6.11
N ALA A 248 0.88 -14.57 5.34
CA ALA A 248 1.56 -15.83 5.64
C ALA A 248 0.61 -16.93 6.18
N GLY A 249 -0.55 -17.09 5.54
CA GLY A 249 -1.57 -18.09 5.92
C GLY A 249 -2.28 -17.76 7.24
N GLY A 250 -2.35 -16.48 7.59
CA GLY A 250 -2.98 -15.97 8.80
C GLY A 250 -2.05 -15.77 9.98
N ALA A 251 -0.75 -16.06 9.87
CA ALA A 251 0.28 -15.75 10.86
C ALA A 251 1.18 -14.62 10.33
N PRO A 252 0.71 -13.37 10.35
CA PRO A 252 1.27 -12.33 9.50
C PRO A 252 2.72 -11.98 9.86
N VAL A 253 3.47 -11.58 8.83
CA VAL A 253 4.80 -10.99 8.95
C VAL A 253 4.73 -9.57 8.41
N ALA A 254 5.01 -8.59 9.25
CA ALA A 254 5.05 -7.19 8.88
C ALA A 254 6.49 -6.67 8.82
N ALA A 255 6.76 -5.76 7.90
CA ALA A 255 8.05 -5.12 7.76
C ALA A 255 7.90 -3.60 7.71
N GLY A 256 8.85 -2.90 8.32
CA GLY A 256 8.84 -1.46 8.42
C GLY A 256 10.06 -0.94 9.11
N SER A 257 9.88 0.10 9.93
CA SER A 257 10.99 0.89 10.44
C SER A 257 10.74 1.39 11.86
N GLU A 258 11.81 1.44 12.65
CA GLU A 258 11.84 2.13 13.93
C GLU A 258 12.87 3.27 13.88
N VAL A 259 12.48 4.48 14.27
CA VAL A 259 13.33 5.65 14.25
C VAL A 259 14.04 5.78 15.60
N GLN A 260 15.25 5.24 15.78
CA GLN A 260 16.06 5.39 17.01
C GLN A 260 17.52 5.75 16.73
N GLY A 261 17.85 7.05 16.87
CA GLY A 261 19.18 7.57 16.52
C GLY A 261 19.56 7.44 15.03
N GLY A 262 18.60 6.97 14.22
CA GLY A 262 18.67 6.55 12.82
C GLY A 262 17.43 5.70 12.51
N VAL A 263 17.14 5.44 11.24
CA VAL A 263 16.01 4.56 10.86
C VAL A 263 16.50 3.13 10.80
N ARG A 264 15.87 2.22 11.54
CA ARG A 264 16.23 0.80 11.60
C ARG A 264 15.13 -0.05 10.99
N PRO A 265 15.42 -0.88 9.98
CA PRO A 265 14.45 -1.82 9.44
C PRO A 265 14.08 -2.85 10.50
N LEU A 266 12.79 -3.06 10.66
CA LEU A 266 12.18 -3.98 11.62
C LEU A 266 11.30 -4.96 10.86
N VAL A 267 11.38 -6.24 11.23
CA VAL A 267 10.44 -7.29 10.84
C VAL A 267 9.81 -7.84 12.11
N LEU A 268 8.48 -7.94 12.12
CA LEU A 268 7.70 -8.55 13.18
C LEU A 268 6.93 -9.74 12.62
N ARG A 269 7.12 -10.92 13.23
CA ARG A 269 6.22 -12.07 13.03
C ARG A 269 5.22 -12.13 14.17
N MET A 270 3.95 -12.29 13.84
CA MET A 270 2.87 -12.41 14.81
C MET A 270 2.26 -13.81 14.80
N LYS A 271 1.54 -14.13 15.86
CA LYS A 271 0.73 -15.35 15.93
C LYS A 271 -0.60 -15.13 15.22
N PRO A 272 -1.29 -16.21 14.77
CA PRO A 272 -2.59 -16.08 14.11
C PRO A 272 -3.68 -15.37 14.92
N GLU A 273 -3.64 -15.53 16.24
CA GLU A 273 -4.56 -14.88 17.17
C GLU A 273 -4.15 -13.46 17.56
N GLY A 274 -3.06 -12.94 16.99
CA GLY A 274 -2.46 -11.66 17.38
C GLY A 274 -1.29 -11.77 18.35
N GLY A 275 -0.59 -10.65 18.51
CA GLY A 275 0.60 -10.53 19.32
C GLY A 275 1.88 -11.13 18.70
N PRO A 276 3.07 -10.76 19.20
CA PRO A 276 4.34 -11.22 18.64
C PRO A 276 4.55 -12.74 18.82
N ASP A 277 5.11 -13.41 17.81
CA ASP A 277 5.49 -14.81 17.90
C ASP A 277 6.86 -14.97 18.60
N PRO A 278 6.91 -15.49 19.84
CA PRO A 278 8.17 -15.59 20.59
C PRO A 278 9.20 -16.55 19.96
N ALA A 279 8.79 -17.41 19.02
CA ALA A 279 9.71 -18.31 18.30
C ALA A 279 10.47 -17.62 17.16
N PHE A 280 10.16 -16.35 16.86
CA PHE A 280 10.86 -15.57 15.83
C PHE A 280 11.74 -14.50 16.46
N GLY A 281 13.04 -14.57 16.18
CA GLY A 281 14.01 -13.57 16.63
C GLY A 281 13.95 -13.34 18.15
N SER A 282 13.84 -12.08 18.55
CA SER A 282 13.67 -11.68 19.95
C SER A 282 12.28 -11.11 20.16
N ASN A 283 11.41 -11.85 20.86
CA ASN A 283 10.00 -11.48 21.09
C ASN A 283 9.25 -11.19 19.78
N GLY A 284 9.38 -12.04 18.76
CA GLY A 284 8.74 -11.85 17.47
C GLY A 284 9.41 -10.85 16.56
N ARG A 285 10.55 -10.26 16.95
CA ARG A 285 11.20 -9.18 16.21
C ARG A 285 12.58 -9.54 15.71
N VAL A 286 12.89 -9.05 14.53
CA VAL A 286 14.24 -8.99 13.98
C VAL A 286 14.49 -7.59 13.47
N TYR A 287 15.52 -6.93 14.01
CA TYR A 287 16.08 -5.74 13.39
C TYR A 287 17.09 -6.18 12.34
N LEU A 288 16.93 -5.72 11.10
CA LEU A 288 17.88 -6.08 10.05
C LEU A 288 19.22 -5.39 10.35
N PRO A 289 20.34 -6.15 10.35
CA PRO A 289 21.64 -5.60 10.70
C PRO A 289 22.09 -4.64 9.60
N LEU A 290 21.99 -3.34 9.89
CA LEU A 290 22.62 -2.31 9.10
C LEU A 290 24.02 -2.04 9.63
N GLY A 291 24.99 -1.77 8.75
CA GLY A 291 26.35 -1.40 9.15
C GLY A 291 26.40 -0.16 10.05
N SER A 292 27.56 0.14 10.65
CA SER A 292 27.71 1.11 11.74
C SER A 292 27.42 2.59 11.43
N ALA A 293 26.95 2.93 10.23
CA ALA A 293 26.62 4.31 9.82
C ALA A 293 25.33 4.41 8.99
N SER A 294 24.47 3.39 9.07
CA SER A 294 23.40 3.18 8.10
C SER A 294 22.01 3.39 8.70
N SER A 295 21.22 4.28 8.11
CA SER A 295 19.75 4.27 8.25
C SER A 295 19.14 3.50 7.11
N GLY A 296 18.04 2.80 7.33
CA GLY A 296 17.35 2.12 6.25
C GLY A 296 15.92 1.78 6.63
N GLU A 297 15.15 1.44 5.61
CA GLU A 297 13.74 1.10 5.76
C GLU A 297 13.47 -0.22 5.06
N ALA A 298 12.66 -1.07 5.69
CA ALA A 298 12.06 -2.20 5.01
C ALA A 298 10.75 -1.74 4.38
N LEU A 299 10.64 -1.87 3.06
CA LEU A 299 9.52 -1.35 2.27
C LEU A 299 8.55 -2.45 1.83
N ALA A 300 9.04 -3.68 1.64
CA ALA A 300 8.22 -4.79 1.21
C ALA A 300 8.64 -6.09 1.91
N VAL A 301 7.68 -6.98 2.12
CA VAL A 301 7.90 -8.30 2.71
C VAL A 301 7.15 -9.38 1.95
N HIS A 302 7.79 -10.54 1.80
CA HIS A 302 7.14 -11.72 1.26
C HIS A 302 7.57 -12.98 2.02
N VAL A 303 6.61 -13.84 2.34
CA VAL A 303 6.83 -15.12 2.98
C VAL A 303 6.55 -16.23 1.97
N GLY A 304 7.58 -17.00 1.64
CA GLY A 304 7.50 -18.06 0.64
C GLY A 304 8.70 -19.00 0.72
N ASP A 305 8.50 -20.27 0.33
CA ASP A 305 9.56 -21.28 0.26
C ASP A 305 10.38 -21.48 1.55
N GLY A 306 9.76 -21.22 2.71
CA GLY A 306 10.41 -21.31 4.02
C GLY A 306 11.30 -20.11 4.40
N TYR A 307 11.27 -19.04 3.60
CA TYR A 307 12.02 -17.81 3.82
C TYR A 307 11.09 -16.60 4.00
N ILE A 308 11.64 -15.58 4.65
CA ILE A 308 11.09 -14.23 4.68
C ILE A 308 12.03 -13.37 3.85
N LEU A 309 11.54 -12.85 2.74
CA LEU A 309 12.25 -11.90 1.88
C LEU A 309 11.81 -10.50 2.27
N VAL A 310 12.78 -9.60 2.45
CA VAL A 310 12.54 -8.19 2.78
C VAL A 310 13.33 -7.35 1.80
N ALA A 311 12.66 -6.39 1.17
CA ALA A 311 13.28 -5.41 0.29
C ALA A 311 13.22 -4.02 0.93
N GLY A 312 14.23 -3.20 0.67
CA GLY A 312 14.32 -1.88 1.29
C GLY A 312 15.38 -0.98 0.69
N TYR A 313 15.80 0.00 1.47
CA TYR A 313 16.97 0.81 1.13
C TYR A 313 17.84 1.05 2.35
N VAL A 314 19.12 1.30 2.11
CA VAL A 314 20.09 1.59 3.15
C VAL A 314 20.90 2.82 2.74
N ASN A 315 20.78 3.88 3.52
CA ASN A 315 21.65 5.03 3.42
C ASN A 315 22.85 4.85 4.33
N ASP A 316 23.95 4.38 3.77
CA ASP A 316 25.27 4.26 4.41
C ASP A 316 26.18 5.48 4.14
N GLY A 317 25.60 6.60 3.69
CA GLY A 317 26.33 7.77 3.21
C GLY A 317 26.84 7.66 1.77
N LYS A 318 26.55 6.56 1.07
CA LYS A 318 26.85 6.35 -0.37
C LYS A 318 25.61 6.00 -1.21
N SER A 319 24.42 6.02 -0.60
CA SER A 319 23.12 5.76 -1.23
C SER A 319 23.05 4.42 -1.97
N HIS A 320 22.87 3.32 -1.24
CA HIS A 320 22.62 1.99 -1.82
C HIS A 320 21.15 1.58 -1.64
N VAL A 321 20.57 1.00 -2.70
CA VAL A 321 19.30 0.24 -2.61
C VAL A 321 19.68 -1.22 -2.38
N ALA A 322 19.05 -1.89 -1.40
CA ALA A 322 19.39 -3.26 -0.98
C ALA A 322 18.15 -4.16 -0.98
#